data_AF-A0A9D9G734-F1
#
_entry.id   AF-A0A9D9G734-F1
#
_cell.length_a   1.000
_cell.length_b   1.000
_cell.length_c   1.000
_cell.angle_alpha   90.00
_cell.angle_beta   90.00
_cell.angle_gamma   90.00
#
_symmetry.space_group_name_H-M   'P 1'
#
loop_
_entity.id
_entity.type
_entity.pdbx_description
1 polymer ?
#
loop_
_entity_poly.entity_id
_entity_poly.type
_entity_poly.pdbx_seq_one_letter_code
_entity_poly.pdbx_strand_id
1 'polypeptide(L)'
;PVIFQSGYLTIEDYKKEFGTYKLQFPNREVKEGFIKFLLPYYTKRQKAGSFKLDNFVIDLRNGKAESFMVRMQSLFADTPYLLIQGGDRERHYHNVIYLLTRLMGFYVKAEYQTSAGRIDMVIETDDYVYVMEFKLDGTAEEALHQIEERGYAQPFMSSGKKLFKIGVNFSSETKSIDRWIIKE
;
A
#
# COMPACT_ATOMS: atom_id res chain seq x y z
N PRO A 1 -23.94 -16.54 5.79
CA PRO A 1 -23.05 -17.59 6.34
C PRO A 1 -23.67 -18.24 7.59
N VAL A 2 -23.91 -19.56 7.54
CA VAL A 2 -24.62 -20.32 8.59
C VAL A 2 -23.98 -20.17 9.98
N ILE A 3 -22.65 -20.07 10.06
CA ILE A 3 -21.88 -19.99 11.31
C ILE A 3 -22.07 -18.64 12.03
N PHE A 4 -22.31 -17.57 11.29
CA PHE A 4 -22.62 -16.25 11.87
C PHE A 4 -24.05 -16.20 12.42
N GLN A 5 -25.01 -16.74 11.65
CA GLN A 5 -26.42 -16.77 12.05
C GLN A 5 -26.70 -17.75 13.21
N SER A 6 -25.88 -18.79 13.38
CA SER A 6 -25.99 -19.73 14.50
C SER A 6 -25.27 -19.26 15.78
N GLY A 7 -24.67 -18.07 15.79
CA GLY A 7 -24.06 -17.47 16.98
C GLY A 7 -22.66 -17.98 17.34
N TYR A 8 -22.06 -18.84 16.51
CA TYR A 8 -20.69 -19.34 16.73
C TYR A 8 -19.59 -18.35 16.34
N LEU A 9 -19.93 -17.35 15.52
CA LEU A 9 -19.09 -16.19 15.25
C LEU A 9 -19.81 -14.94 15.76
N THR A 10 -19.19 -14.26 16.72
CA THR A 10 -19.70 -12.99 17.24
C THR A 10 -18.88 -11.83 16.67
N ILE A 11 -19.52 -10.68 16.47
CA ILE A 11 -18.81 -9.46 16.09
C ILE A 11 -17.98 -9.04 17.30
N GLU A 12 -16.67 -9.03 17.14
CA GLU A 12 -15.72 -8.48 18.11
C GLU A 12 -15.52 -6.99 17.86
N ASP A 13 -15.43 -6.59 16.60
CA ASP A 13 -15.19 -5.21 16.20
C ASP A 13 -15.77 -4.94 14.81
N TYR A 14 -16.09 -3.68 14.53
CA TYR A 14 -16.54 -3.23 13.22
C TYR A 14 -15.68 -2.07 12.74
N LYS A 15 -14.88 -2.36 11.72
CA LYS A 15 -14.12 -1.34 11.00
C LYS A 15 -15.05 -0.67 10.01
N LYS A 16 -15.76 0.37 10.48
CA LYS A 16 -16.71 1.16 9.68
C LYS A 16 -16.10 1.68 8.38
N GLU A 17 -14.85 2.14 8.45
CA GLU A 17 -14.05 2.56 7.29
C GLU A 17 -13.90 1.45 6.25
N PHE A 18 -13.60 0.24 6.74
CA PHE A 18 -13.52 -1.05 6.06
C PHE A 18 -14.79 -1.58 5.41
N GLY A 19 -15.96 -1.14 5.89
CA GLY A 19 -17.18 -1.95 5.83
C GLY A 19 -16.99 -3.37 6.38
N THR A 20 -15.98 -3.59 7.24
CA THR A 20 -15.48 -4.94 7.56
C THR A 20 -15.71 -5.27 9.03
N TYR A 21 -16.26 -6.45 9.30
CA TYR A 21 -16.46 -6.96 10.65
C TYR A 21 -15.30 -7.88 11.05
N LYS A 22 -14.72 -7.63 12.22
CA LYS A 22 -13.86 -8.59 12.90
C LYS A 22 -14.76 -9.54 13.67
N LEU A 23 -14.71 -10.81 13.31
CA LEU A 23 -15.46 -11.87 13.97
C LEU A 23 -14.55 -12.67 14.88
N GLN A 24 -15.04 -13.03 16.06
CA GLN A 24 -14.35 -13.92 17.00
C GLN A 24 -15.14 -15.20 17.25
N PHE A 25 -14.41 -16.25 17.62
CA PHE A 25 -15.00 -17.48 18.13
C PHE A 25 -15.08 -17.37 19.67
N PRO A 26 -16.23 -17.70 20.28
CA PRO A 26 -16.37 -17.63 21.74
C PRO A 26 -15.58 -18.73 22.46
N ASN A 27 -15.36 -19.89 21.80
CA ASN A 27 -14.73 -21.08 22.40
C ASN A 27 -13.55 -21.56 21.53
N ARG A 28 -12.48 -22.07 22.17
CA ARG A 28 -11.26 -22.50 21.49
C ARG A 28 -11.49 -23.74 20.62
N GLU A 29 -12.31 -24.67 21.07
CA GLU A 29 -12.66 -25.92 20.38
C GLU A 29 -13.39 -25.63 19.05
N VAL A 30 -14.29 -24.64 19.06
CA VAL A 30 -15.03 -24.21 17.86
C VAL A 30 -14.07 -23.59 16.84
N LYS A 31 -13.14 -22.75 17.31
CA LYS A 31 -12.11 -22.14 16.46
C LYS A 31 -11.21 -23.22 15.81
N GLU A 32 -10.73 -24.17 16.61
CA GLU A 32 -9.89 -25.27 16.13
C GLU A 32 -10.62 -26.16 15.12
N GLY A 33 -11.87 -26.54 15.42
CA GLY A 33 -12.71 -27.33 14.52
C GLY A 33 -12.99 -26.61 13.20
N PHE A 34 -13.30 -25.30 13.25
CA PHE A 34 -13.50 -24.50 12.05
C PHE A 34 -12.25 -24.42 11.19
N ILE A 35 -11.09 -24.06 11.77
CA ILE A 35 -9.83 -23.91 11.02
C ILE A 35 -9.39 -25.24 10.40
N LYS A 36 -9.52 -26.35 11.14
CA LYS A 36 -9.01 -27.65 10.73
C LYS A 36 -9.89 -28.35 9.70
N PHE A 37 -11.22 -28.21 9.80
CA PHE A 37 -12.15 -29.04 9.05
C PHE A 37 -13.11 -28.27 8.14
N LEU A 38 -13.44 -27.01 8.42
CA LEU A 38 -14.44 -26.25 7.62
C LEU A 38 -13.78 -25.20 6.72
N LEU A 39 -12.81 -24.45 7.24
CA LEU A 39 -12.11 -23.40 6.54
C LEU A 39 -11.55 -23.85 5.16
N PRO A 40 -10.93 -25.04 5.01
CA PRO A 40 -10.42 -25.50 3.71
C PRO A 40 -11.49 -25.70 2.62
N TYR A 41 -12.77 -25.83 3.00
CA TYR A 41 -13.89 -25.98 2.07
C TYR A 41 -14.55 -24.63 1.73
N TYR A 42 -14.53 -23.67 2.65
CA TYR A 42 -15.05 -22.32 2.43
C TYR A 42 -14.06 -21.40 1.74
N THR A 43 -12.76 -21.68 1.88
CA THR A 43 -11.73 -20.99 1.13
C THR A 43 -11.14 -21.98 0.14
N LYS A 44 -11.31 -21.72 -1.18
CA LYS A 44 -10.19 -22.05 -2.07
C LYS A 44 -8.99 -21.38 -1.42
N ARG A 45 -7.84 -22.04 -1.26
CA ARG A 45 -6.60 -21.34 -0.90
C ARG A 45 -6.31 -20.29 -1.99
N GLN A 46 -7.03 -19.17 -2.01
CA GLN A 46 -6.37 -17.90 -2.12
C GLN A 46 -5.49 -17.91 -0.89
N LYS A 47 -4.21 -18.24 -1.10
CA LYS A 47 -3.15 -17.65 -0.27
C LYS A 47 -3.66 -16.24 -0.02
N ALA A 48 -3.92 -15.88 1.24
CA ALA A 48 -4.19 -14.50 1.57
C ALA A 48 -3.07 -13.73 0.87
N GLY A 49 -3.40 -13.05 -0.22
CA GLY A 49 -2.40 -12.40 -1.02
C GLY A 49 -1.64 -11.51 -0.07
N SER A 50 -0.32 -11.50 -0.20
CA SER A 50 0.57 -10.51 0.42
C SER A 50 -0.04 -9.09 0.40
N PHE A 51 -0.86 -8.81 -0.61
CA PHE A 51 -1.64 -7.60 -0.80
C PHE A 51 -2.97 -7.56 -0.02
N LYS A 52 -3.01 -6.76 1.06
CA LYS A 52 -4.24 -6.26 1.70
C LYS A 52 -4.22 -4.73 1.64
N LEU A 53 -5.10 -4.14 0.84
CA LEU A 53 -5.21 -2.68 0.65
C LEU A 53 -5.36 -1.94 1.98
N ASP A 54 -6.16 -2.46 2.91
CA ASP A 54 -6.38 -1.87 4.24
C ASP A 54 -5.07 -1.63 5.00
N ASN A 55 -4.07 -2.51 4.84
CA ASN A 55 -2.80 -2.36 5.53
C ASN A 55 -1.97 -1.19 4.98
N PHE A 56 -2.06 -0.89 3.68
CA PHE A 56 -1.42 0.29 3.10
C PHE A 56 -2.07 1.57 3.64
N VAL A 57 -3.41 1.60 3.67
CA VAL A 57 -4.18 2.72 4.22
C VAL A 57 -3.85 2.95 5.70
N ILE A 58 -3.82 1.88 6.49
CA ILE A 58 -3.48 1.94 7.93
C ILE A 58 -2.07 2.49 8.14
N ASP A 59 -1.08 2.07 7.35
CA ASP A 59 0.28 2.59 7.50
C ASP A 59 0.32 4.11 7.25
N LEU A 60 -0.32 4.57 6.18
CA LEU A 60 -0.37 5.98 5.78
C LEU A 60 -1.13 6.86 6.79
N ARG A 61 -2.23 6.35 7.38
CA ARG A 61 -3.00 7.08 8.39
C ARG A 61 -2.31 7.15 9.75
N ASN A 62 -1.36 6.26 10.02
CA ASN A 62 -0.62 6.21 11.29
C ASN A 62 0.82 6.74 11.17
N GLY A 63 1.18 7.43 10.09
CA GLY A 63 2.53 7.98 9.94
C GLY A 63 3.61 6.91 9.68
N LYS A 64 3.26 5.66 9.38
CA LYS A 64 4.21 4.54 9.27
C LYS A 64 4.79 4.42 7.85
N ALA A 65 5.49 5.47 7.41
CA ALA A 65 6.09 5.57 6.09
C ALA A 65 6.97 4.35 5.72
N GLU A 66 7.81 3.90 6.65
CA GLU A 66 8.70 2.74 6.45
C GLU A 66 7.90 1.44 6.23
N SER A 67 6.85 1.22 7.03
CA SER A 67 6.00 0.03 6.86
C SER A 67 5.27 0.03 5.52
N PHE A 68 4.84 1.21 5.05
CA PHE A 68 4.23 1.38 3.74
C PHE A 68 5.23 1.01 2.62
N MET A 69 6.48 1.48 2.71
CA MET A 69 7.53 1.19 1.72
C MET A 69 7.90 -0.30 1.65
N VAL A 70 8.05 -0.97 2.78
CA VAL A 70 8.26 -2.43 2.82
C VAL A 70 7.11 -3.19 2.15
N ARG A 71 5.88 -2.70 2.31
CA ARG A 71 4.68 -3.27 1.68
C ARG A 71 4.67 -3.04 0.17
N MET A 72 5.05 -1.84 -0.28
CA MET A 72 5.26 -1.52 -1.70
C MET A 72 6.31 -2.44 -2.31
N GLN A 73 7.48 -2.59 -1.68
CA GLN A 73 8.54 -3.47 -2.15
C GLN A 73 8.07 -4.93 -2.27
N SER A 74 7.34 -5.42 -1.25
CA SER A 74 6.78 -6.78 -1.27
C SER A 74 5.79 -6.99 -2.41
N LEU A 75 4.97 -5.98 -2.72
CA LEU A 75 4.01 -6.03 -3.83
C LEU A 75 4.72 -6.13 -5.19
N PHE A 76 5.77 -5.33 -5.41
CA PHE A 76 6.52 -5.39 -6.66
C PHE A 76 7.30 -6.71 -6.80
N ALA A 77 7.85 -7.24 -5.70
CA ALA A 77 8.55 -8.52 -5.70
C ALA A 77 7.65 -9.74 -6.00
N ASP A 78 6.36 -9.68 -5.66
CA ASP A 78 5.39 -10.79 -5.85
C ASP A 78 4.71 -10.78 -7.24
N THR A 79 5.09 -9.85 -8.13
CA THR A 79 4.46 -9.71 -9.45
C THR A 79 4.96 -10.77 -10.45
N PRO A 80 4.08 -11.60 -11.07
CA PRO A 80 4.50 -12.67 -11.96
C PRO A 80 5.30 -12.20 -13.17
N TYR A 81 6.43 -12.89 -13.42
CA TYR A 81 7.39 -12.67 -14.53
C TYR A 81 6.74 -12.49 -15.92
N LEU A 82 5.59 -13.12 -16.15
CA LEU A 82 4.86 -13.13 -17.43
C LEU A 82 4.17 -11.80 -17.76
N LEU A 83 3.87 -10.95 -16.78
CA LEU A 83 3.22 -9.63 -17.01
C LEU A 83 4.20 -8.55 -17.49
N ILE A 84 5.51 -8.84 -17.48
CA ILE A 84 6.60 -7.89 -17.76
C ILE A 84 7.20 -8.14 -19.16
N GLN A 85 6.76 -9.17 -19.90
CA GLN A 85 7.17 -9.41 -21.28
C GLN A 85 6.43 -8.45 -22.23
N GLY A 86 7.11 -7.42 -22.74
CA GLY A 86 6.49 -6.52 -23.73
C GLY A 86 7.15 -5.17 -23.99
N GLY A 87 8.20 -4.78 -23.25
CA GLY A 87 9.10 -3.71 -23.68
C GLY A 87 8.92 -2.33 -23.04
N ASP A 88 8.06 -2.16 -22.04
CA ASP A 88 7.92 -0.87 -21.34
C ASP A 88 7.82 -1.05 -19.81
N ARG A 89 9.00 -1.28 -19.20
CA ARG A 89 9.15 -1.57 -17.76
C ARG A 89 8.77 -0.37 -16.89
N GLU A 90 9.14 0.82 -17.33
CA GLU A 90 8.76 2.08 -16.68
C GLU A 90 7.24 2.21 -16.62
N ARG A 91 6.57 1.97 -17.77
CA ARG A 91 5.11 1.97 -17.83
C ARG A 91 4.45 0.91 -16.94
N HIS A 92 5.09 -0.24 -16.72
CA HIS A 92 4.58 -1.23 -15.78
C HIS A 92 4.57 -0.69 -14.35
N TYR A 93 5.69 -0.14 -13.86
CA TYR A 93 5.75 0.45 -12.52
C TYR A 93 4.75 1.60 -12.37
N HIS A 94 4.69 2.49 -13.36
CA HIS A 94 3.71 3.57 -13.40
C HIS A 94 2.27 3.05 -13.33
N ASN A 95 1.92 2.00 -14.08
CA ASN A 95 0.57 1.42 -14.05
C ASN A 95 0.24 0.83 -12.67
N VAL A 96 1.18 0.13 -12.03
CA VAL A 96 0.95 -0.45 -10.69
C VAL A 96 0.77 0.66 -9.65
N ILE A 97 1.63 1.68 -9.64
CA ILE A 97 1.52 2.83 -8.74
C ILE A 97 0.20 3.57 -8.97
N TYR A 98 -0.15 3.82 -10.23
CA TYR A 98 -1.42 4.46 -10.60
C TYR A 98 -2.61 3.66 -10.08
N LEU A 99 -2.65 2.34 -10.31
CA LEU A 99 -3.73 1.48 -9.83
C LEU A 99 -3.81 1.47 -8.30
N LEU A 100 -2.68 1.39 -7.60
CA LEU A 100 -2.63 1.48 -6.14
C LEU A 100 -3.17 2.80 -5.63
N THR A 101 -2.75 3.91 -6.23
CA THR A 101 -3.23 5.25 -5.92
C THR A 101 -4.75 5.33 -6.07
N ARG A 102 -5.30 4.82 -7.19
CA ARG A 102 -6.75 4.82 -7.42
C ARG A 102 -7.51 3.94 -6.44
N LEU A 103 -6.96 2.78 -6.04
CA LEU A 103 -7.54 1.90 -5.03
C LEU A 103 -7.50 2.53 -3.63
N MET A 104 -6.40 3.18 -3.27
CA MET A 104 -6.26 3.89 -1.99
C MET A 104 -7.06 5.20 -1.96
N GLY A 105 -7.32 5.81 -3.11
CA GLY A 105 -8.06 7.07 -3.29
C GLY A 105 -9.45 7.11 -2.64
N PHE A 106 -10.05 5.94 -2.38
CA PHE A 106 -11.30 5.81 -1.64
C PHE A 106 -11.15 6.06 -0.14
N TYR A 107 -9.93 5.90 0.40
CA TYR A 107 -9.62 5.95 1.83
C TYR A 107 -8.66 7.07 2.21
N VAL A 108 -7.79 7.52 1.29
CA VAL A 108 -6.85 8.62 1.48
C VAL A 108 -6.82 9.46 0.20
N LYS A 109 -6.47 10.75 0.30
CA LYS A 109 -6.38 11.59 -0.90
C LYS A 109 -5.04 11.32 -1.57
N ALA A 110 -5.02 10.41 -2.55
CA ALA A 110 -3.84 10.02 -3.29
C ALA A 110 -3.92 10.50 -4.75
N GLU A 111 -2.86 11.16 -5.22
CA GLU A 111 -2.73 11.68 -6.58
C GLU A 111 -1.43 11.19 -7.21
N TYR A 112 -1.51 10.71 -8.46
CA TYR A 112 -0.36 10.30 -9.26
C TYR A 112 -0.25 11.26 -10.46
N GLN A 113 0.90 11.91 -10.65
CA GLN A 113 1.12 12.87 -11.74
C GLN A 113 2.35 12.43 -12.56
N THR A 114 2.25 12.46 -13.89
CA THR A 114 3.35 12.03 -14.77
C THR A 114 4.28 13.21 -15.08
N SER A 115 5.54 12.89 -15.43
CA SER A 115 6.66 13.79 -15.74
C SER A 115 6.39 14.92 -16.75
N ALA A 116 5.24 14.92 -17.40
CA ALA A 116 4.74 16.05 -18.18
C ALA A 116 4.27 17.25 -17.32
N GLY A 117 4.25 17.15 -15.97
CA GLY A 117 4.09 18.41 -15.21
C GLY A 117 3.94 18.46 -13.69
N ARG A 118 4.30 17.44 -12.88
CA ARG A 118 4.62 17.55 -11.42
C ARG A 118 4.73 16.17 -10.73
N ILE A 119 5.22 16.18 -9.48
CA ILE A 119 5.36 15.10 -8.46
C ILE A 119 4.78 13.76 -8.86
N ASP A 120 5.59 12.70 -8.81
CA ASP A 120 5.10 11.38 -9.19
C ASP A 120 3.92 10.91 -8.35
N MET A 121 4.00 11.03 -7.02
CA MET A 121 2.89 10.66 -6.15
C MET A 121 2.78 11.55 -4.90
N VAL A 122 1.56 12.00 -4.61
CA VAL A 122 1.21 12.67 -3.35
C VAL A 122 0.13 11.86 -2.66
N ILE A 123 0.29 11.61 -1.37
CA ILE A 123 -0.75 11.05 -0.52
C ILE A 123 -0.98 11.97 0.67
N GLU A 124 -2.24 12.33 0.88
CA GLU A 124 -2.67 13.18 1.98
C GLU A 124 -3.69 12.41 2.84
N THR A 125 -3.42 12.34 4.14
CA THR A 125 -4.33 11.85 5.18
C THR A 125 -4.74 13.03 6.08
N ASP A 126 -5.47 12.76 7.15
CA ASP A 126 -5.90 13.81 8.09
C ASP A 126 -4.69 14.46 8.77
N ASP A 127 -3.68 13.67 9.14
CA ASP A 127 -2.51 14.11 9.93
C ASP A 127 -1.18 14.13 9.17
N TYR A 128 -1.11 13.48 8.00
CA TYR A 128 0.14 13.23 7.28
C TYR A 128 0.07 13.59 5.79
N VAL A 129 1.20 14.02 5.24
CA VAL A 129 1.41 14.21 3.80
C VAL A 129 2.64 13.44 3.37
N TYR A 130 2.54 12.69 2.28
CA TYR A 130 3.61 11.92 1.68
C TYR A 130 3.84 12.44 0.27
N VAL A 131 5.03 12.98 0.01
CA VAL A 131 5.48 13.41 -1.31
C VAL A 131 6.53 12.41 -1.77
N MET A 132 6.27 11.70 -2.86
CA MET A 132 7.12 10.64 -3.36
C MET A 132 7.57 10.90 -4.79
N GLU A 133 8.82 10.55 -5.07
CA GLU A 133 9.42 10.60 -6.40
C GLU A 133 10.11 9.26 -6.66
N PHE A 134 9.99 8.76 -7.88
CA PHE A 134 10.50 7.47 -8.29
C PHE A 134 11.57 7.61 -9.37
N LYS A 135 12.59 6.76 -9.30
CA LYS A 135 13.59 6.57 -10.35
C LYS A 135 13.60 5.11 -10.80
N LEU A 136 13.88 4.91 -12.08
CA LEU A 136 14.17 3.60 -12.64
C LEU A 136 15.65 3.55 -12.99
N ASP A 137 16.37 2.58 -12.43
CA ASP A 137 17.82 2.40 -12.62
C ASP A 137 18.64 3.68 -12.34
N GLY A 138 18.20 4.50 -11.39
CA GLY A 138 18.89 5.69 -10.88
C GLY A 138 19.25 5.53 -9.40
N THR A 139 19.00 6.55 -8.59
CA THR A 139 19.19 6.50 -7.13
C THR A 139 18.04 7.11 -6.33
N ALA A 140 17.87 6.65 -5.09
CA ALA A 140 16.88 7.21 -4.18
C ALA A 140 17.26 8.64 -3.73
N GLU A 141 18.55 8.95 -3.69
CA GLU A 141 19.11 10.27 -3.43
C GLU A 141 18.73 11.28 -4.53
N GLU A 142 18.84 10.91 -5.80
CA GLU A 142 18.41 11.77 -6.93
C GLU A 142 16.91 12.04 -6.87
N ALA A 143 16.11 11.02 -6.56
CA ALA A 143 14.67 11.17 -6.36
C ALA A 143 14.36 12.15 -5.23
N LEU A 144 15.02 12.00 -4.08
CA LEU A 144 14.83 12.89 -2.94
C LEU A 144 15.29 14.32 -3.25
N HIS A 145 16.43 14.49 -3.92
CA HIS A 145 16.94 15.79 -4.34
C HIS A 145 15.95 16.50 -5.26
N GLN A 146 15.35 15.77 -6.20
CA GLN A 146 14.32 16.31 -7.10
C GLN A 146 13.11 16.85 -6.33
N ILE A 147 12.66 16.18 -5.26
CA ILE A 147 11.58 16.67 -4.38
C ILE A 147 11.96 18.01 -3.74
N GLU A 148 13.20 18.12 -3.25
CA GLU A 148 13.67 19.31 -2.53
C GLU A 148 13.91 20.49 -3.46
N GLU A 149 14.61 20.27 -4.58
CA GLU A 149 14.94 21.29 -5.57
C GLU A 149 13.69 21.89 -6.20
N ARG A 150 12.68 21.06 -6.49
CA ARG A 150 11.42 21.51 -7.12
C ARG A 150 10.43 22.10 -6.12
N GLY A 151 10.73 22.07 -4.82
CA GLY A 151 9.85 22.61 -3.78
C GLY A 151 8.50 21.89 -3.70
N TYR A 152 8.45 20.61 -4.05
CA TYR A 152 7.20 19.83 -4.12
C TYR A 152 6.44 19.73 -2.79
N ALA A 153 7.15 19.86 -1.67
CA ALA A 153 6.59 19.90 -0.32
C ALA A 153 6.00 21.28 0.08
N GLN A 154 6.33 22.36 -0.64
CA GLN A 154 5.96 23.74 -0.24
C GLN A 154 4.44 23.96 -0.06
N PRO A 155 3.55 23.45 -0.94
CA PRO A 155 2.11 23.68 -0.80
C PRO A 155 1.52 23.11 0.50
N PHE A 156 2.21 22.17 1.13
CA PHE A 156 1.71 21.42 2.28
C PHE A 156 2.30 21.92 3.61
N MET A 157 3.30 22.80 3.60
CA MET A 157 3.98 23.26 4.83
C MET A 157 3.04 23.98 5.81
N SER A 158 2.00 24.66 5.31
CA SER A 158 1.02 25.37 6.13
C SER A 158 -0.16 24.49 6.57
N SER A 159 -0.21 23.23 6.15
CA SER A 159 -1.33 22.34 6.45
C SER A 159 -1.41 21.90 7.92
N GLY A 160 -0.33 22.08 8.69
CA GLY A 160 -0.20 21.56 10.05
C GLY A 160 0.03 20.04 10.13
N LYS A 161 0.07 19.36 8.98
CA LYS A 161 0.30 17.91 8.86
C LYS A 161 1.79 17.61 8.90
N LYS A 162 2.15 16.43 9.40
CA LYS A 162 3.53 15.94 9.32
C LYS A 162 3.83 15.50 7.90
N LEU A 163 4.90 16.05 7.32
CA LEU A 163 5.28 15.82 5.94
C LEU A 163 6.39 14.75 5.86
N PHE A 164 6.28 13.88 4.87
CA PHE A 164 7.32 12.91 4.51
C PHE A 164 7.69 13.10 3.05
N LYS A 165 8.97 13.29 2.78
CA LYS A 165 9.56 13.25 1.43
C LYS A 165 10.19 11.88 1.24
N ILE A 166 9.81 11.17 0.20
CA ILE A 166 10.27 9.80 -0.05
C ILE A 166 10.88 9.70 -1.44
N GLY A 167 12.19 9.56 -1.51
CA GLY A 167 12.89 9.20 -2.74
C GLY A 167 12.95 7.69 -2.89
N VAL A 168 12.55 7.16 -4.04
CA VAL A 168 12.45 5.71 -4.29
C VAL A 168 13.19 5.36 -5.56
N ASN A 169 14.00 4.30 -5.53
CA ASN A 169 14.60 3.73 -6.72
C ASN A 169 14.04 2.32 -6.99
N PHE A 170 13.76 2.08 -8.26
CA PHE A 170 13.40 0.77 -8.80
C PHE A 170 14.59 0.22 -9.57
N SER A 171 14.90 -1.05 -9.32
CA SER A 171 15.86 -1.78 -10.12
C SER A 171 15.14 -2.60 -11.18
N SER A 172 15.51 -2.39 -12.43
CA SER A 172 14.99 -3.19 -13.54
C SER A 172 15.57 -4.61 -13.57
N GLU A 173 16.68 -4.84 -12.86
CA GLU A 173 17.29 -6.16 -12.64
C GLU A 173 16.52 -6.97 -11.61
N THR A 174 16.30 -6.44 -10.40
CA THR A 174 15.57 -7.14 -9.32
C THR A 174 14.06 -7.09 -9.50
N LYS A 175 13.59 -6.23 -10.41
CA LYS A 175 12.17 -6.01 -10.72
C LYS A 175 11.36 -5.53 -9.52
N SER A 176 12.01 -4.81 -8.63
CA SER A 176 11.41 -4.31 -7.39
C SER A 176 12.06 -3.00 -6.97
N ILE A 177 11.57 -2.46 -5.85
CA ILE A 177 12.22 -1.34 -5.16
C ILE A 177 13.52 -1.86 -4.56
N ASP A 178 14.65 -1.26 -4.95
CA ASP A 178 15.96 -1.63 -4.41
C ASP A 178 16.32 -0.79 -3.17
N ARG A 179 15.92 0.48 -3.16
CA ARG A 179 16.22 1.44 -2.10
C ARG A 179 15.17 2.54 -2.03
N TRP A 180 14.93 3.02 -0.82
CA TRP A 180 14.19 4.26 -0.56
C TRP A 180 14.85 5.07 0.54
N ILE A 181 14.58 6.37 0.56
CA ILE A 181 15.00 7.29 1.62
C ILE A 181 13.79 8.10 2.04
N ILE A 182 13.57 8.18 3.36
CA ILE A 182 12.50 8.95 3.96
C ILE A 182 13.12 10.14 4.70
N LYS A 183 12.60 11.34 4.45
CA LYS A 183 12.95 12.57 5.17
C LYS A 183 11.68 13.23 5.69
N GLU A 184 11.65 13.49 6.99
CA GLU A 184 10.58 14.24 7.66
C GLU A 184 10.79 15.76 7.54
#